data_AF-A0A4V2A9X1-F1
#
_entry.id   AF-A0A4V2A9X1-F1
#
_cell.length_a   1.000
_cell.length_b   1.000
_cell.length_c   1.000
_cell.angle_alpha   90.00
_cell.angle_beta   90.00
_cell.angle_gamma   90.00
#
_symmetry.space_group_name_H-M   'P 1'
#
loop_
_entity.id
_entity.type
_entity.pdbx_description
1 polymer ?
#
loop_
_entity_poly.entity_id
_entity_poly.type
_entity_poly.pdbx_seq_one_letter_code
_entity_poly.pdbx_strand_id
1 'polypeptide(L)' 'MITENDKHELKNCPRCNRSFECKPGDIGNCQCYGISCTDAAKELIAKKYDDCLCRECLLELNNQPVLFKEKFGQSPH' A
#
# COMPACT_ATOMS: atom_id res chain seq x y z
N MET A 1 -32.39 -1.38 -15.16
CA MET A 1 -31.49 -0.26 -15.49
C MET A 1 -30.09 -0.81 -15.33
N ILE A 2 -29.42 -1.12 -16.45
CA ILE A 2 -28.08 -1.73 -16.46
C ILE A 2 -27.02 -0.64 -16.49
N THR A 3 -25.94 -0.89 -15.73
CA THR A 3 -24.55 -0.45 -15.93
C THR A 3 -24.24 1.05 -15.94
N GLU A 4 -23.51 1.54 -14.93
CA GLU A 4 -22.51 2.59 -15.19
C GLU A 4 -21.46 2.66 -14.05
N ASN A 5 -20.25 2.19 -14.38
CA ASN A 5 -18.98 2.82 -14.03
C ASN A 5 -18.77 3.27 -12.58
N ASP A 6 -18.52 2.31 -11.70
CA ASP A 6 -17.39 2.50 -10.80
C ASP A 6 -16.33 1.46 -11.17
N LYS A 7 -15.56 1.80 -12.21
CA LYS A 7 -14.20 1.29 -12.38
C LYS A 7 -13.39 1.83 -11.20
N HIS A 8 -13.72 1.36 -10.00
CA HIS A 8 -12.84 1.44 -8.86
C HIS A 8 -11.58 0.78 -9.37
N GLU A 9 -10.50 1.54 -9.50
CA GLU A 9 -9.20 1.03 -9.92
C GLU A 9 -8.66 0.15 -8.78
N LEU A 10 -9.33 -0.98 -8.57
CA LEU A 10 -8.98 -2.02 -7.64
C LEU A 10 -7.90 -2.84 -8.32
N LYS A 11 -6.67 -2.65 -7.87
CA LYS A 11 -5.53 -3.45 -8.31
C LYS A 11 -5.24 -4.53 -7.27
N ASN A 12 -4.59 -5.60 -7.71
CA ASN A 12 -4.13 -6.65 -6.81
C ASN A 12 -2.68 -6.36 -6.43
N CYS A 13 -2.40 -6.35 -5.14
CA CYS A 13 -1.04 -6.14 -4.64
C CYS A 13 -0.16 -7.34 -5.04
N PRO A 14 0.94 -7.15 -5.79
CA PRO A 14 1.82 -8.26 -6.20
C PRO A 14 2.53 -8.96 -5.03
N ARG A 15 2.51 -8.36 -3.83
CA ARG A 15 3.14 -8.91 -2.63
C ARG A 15 2.22 -9.84 -1.83
N CYS A 16 0.99 -9.39 -1.53
CA CYS A 16 0.04 -10.13 -0.70
C CYS A 16 -1.19 -10.63 -1.46
N ASN A 17 -1.29 -10.31 -2.75
CA ASN A 17 -2.38 -10.65 -3.65
C ASN A 17 -3.76 -10.11 -3.24
N ARG A 18 -3.80 -9.14 -2.30
CA ARG A 18 -5.02 -8.48 -1.84
C ARG A 18 -5.46 -7.40 -2.83
N SER A 19 -6.76 -7.31 -3.09
CA SER A 19 -7.36 -6.21 -3.85
C SER A 19 -7.34 -4.92 -3.02
N PHE A 20 -6.84 -3.83 -3.60
CA PHE A 20 -6.76 -2.52 -2.97
C PHE A 20 -7.05 -1.41 -3.99
N GLU A 21 -7.49 -0.26 -3.49
CA GLU A 21 -7.79 0.89 -4.33
C GLU A 21 -6.50 1.64 -4.69
N CYS A 22 -6.18 1.62 -5.98
CA CYS A 22 -5.00 2.22 -6.55
C CYS A 22 -5.43 3.14 -7.69
N LYS A 23 -5.54 4.44 -7.40
CA LYS A 23 -5.86 5.47 -8.38
C LYS A 23 -4.61 6.32 -8.62
N PRO A 24 -3.65 5.89 -9.46
CA PRO A 24 -2.47 6.70 -9.76
C PRO A 24 -2.83 8.01 -10.46
N GLY A 25 -3.94 8.03 -11.21
CA GLY A 25 -4.51 9.25 -11.82
C GLY A 25 -5.15 10.21 -10.82
N ASP A 26 -5.53 9.72 -9.63
CA ASP A 26 -6.08 10.53 -8.54
C ASP A 26 -5.42 10.12 -7.22
N ILE A 27 -4.15 10.52 -7.08
CA ILE A 27 -3.33 10.10 -5.95
C ILE A 27 -3.98 10.44 -4.61
N GLY A 28 -4.77 11.52 -4.52
CA GLY A 28 -5.49 11.90 -3.30
C GLY A 28 -6.47 10.84 -2.78
N ASN A 29 -6.98 9.98 -3.67
CA ASN A 29 -7.86 8.85 -3.34
C ASN A 29 -7.13 7.48 -3.38
N CYS A 30 -5.81 7.44 -3.54
CA CYS A 30 -5.07 6.17 -3.46
C CYS A 30 -4.94 5.70 -2.00
N GLN A 31 -5.09 4.39 -1.74
CA GLN A 31 -4.75 3.85 -0.40
C GLN A 31 -3.28 4.05 0.00
N CYS A 32 -2.41 4.29 -0.98
CA CYS A 32 -1.02 4.62 -0.79
C CYS A 32 -0.79 6.05 -0.29
N TYR A 33 -1.78 6.93 -0.46
CA TYR A 33 -1.69 8.34 -0.08
C TYR A 33 -1.69 8.53 1.43
N GLY A 34 -0.91 9.50 1.90
CA GLY A 34 -0.72 9.77 3.33
C GLY A 34 0.18 8.76 4.04
N ILE A 35 0.75 7.77 3.35
CA ILE A 35 1.75 6.87 3.93
C ILE A 35 3.14 7.50 3.79
N SER A 36 3.75 7.83 4.92
CA SER A 36 5.11 8.34 4.97
C SER A 36 6.13 7.21 4.85
N CYS A 37 6.37 6.73 3.63
CA CYS A 37 7.45 5.78 3.36
C CYS A 37 8.82 6.47 3.43
N THR A 38 9.77 5.89 4.18
CA THR A 38 11.18 6.29 4.20
C THR A 38 11.84 6.10 2.83
N ASP A 39 12.90 6.86 2.55
CA ASP A 39 13.63 6.76 1.28
C ASP A 39 14.15 5.35 1.01
N ALA A 40 14.64 4.68 2.06
CA ALA A 40 15.07 3.27 1.98
C ALA A 40 13.91 2.34 1.57
N ALA A 41 12.72 2.50 2.18
CA ALA A 41 11.55 1.71 1.82
C ALA A 41 11.11 1.99 0.38
N LYS A 42 11.11 3.27 -0.05
CA LYS A 42 10.75 3.66 -1.43
C LYS A 42 11.71 3.05 -2.46
N GLU A 43 13.01 3.13 -2.22
CA GLU A 43 14.02 2.51 -3.09
C GLU A 43 13.85 0.99 -3.16
N LEU A 44 13.62 0.33 -2.01
CA LEU A 44 13.38 -1.11 -1.97
C LEU A 44 12.13 -1.48 -2.75
N ILE A 45 11.04 -0.71 -2.60
CA ILE A 45 9.79 -0.93 -3.33
C ILE A 45 10.06 -0.78 -4.83
N ALA A 46 10.63 0.33 -5.28
CA ALA A 46 10.90 0.59 -6.69
C ALA A 46 11.87 -0.42 -7.33
N LYS A 47 12.79 -1.01 -6.54
CA LYS A 47 13.71 -2.06 -7.02
C LYS A 47 13.07 -3.45 -7.07
N LYS A 48 12.11 -3.74 -6.17
CA LYS A 48 11.49 -5.07 -6.02
C LYS A 48 10.15 -5.20 -6.76
N TYR A 49 9.41 -4.11 -6.87
CA TYR A 49 8.05 -4.05 -7.39
C TYR A 49 7.92 -2.87 -8.36
N ASP A 50 7.49 -3.17 -9.57
CA ASP A 50 7.24 -2.15 -10.61
C ASP A 50 5.78 -1.61 -10.54
N ASP A 51 4.92 -2.27 -9.75
CA ASP A 51 3.51 -1.90 -9.58
C ASP A 51 3.22 -1.43 -8.14
N CYS A 52 2.04 -0.84 -7.94
CA CYS A 52 1.64 -0.31 -6.64
C CYS A 52 1.39 -1.43 -5.63
N LEU A 53 1.77 -1.16 -4.37
CA LEU A 53 1.51 -2.04 -3.25
C LEU A 53 0.33 -1.51 -2.43
N CYS A 54 -0.41 -2.42 -1.78
CA CYS A 54 -1.46 -2.02 -0.85
C CYS A 54 -0.89 -1.33 0.39
N ARG A 55 -1.75 -0.58 1.10
CA ARG A 55 -1.41 0.15 2.31
C ARG A 55 -0.72 -0.70 3.36
N GLU A 56 -1.23 -1.91 3.63
CA GLU A 56 -0.63 -2.82 4.62
C GLU A 56 0.81 -3.18 4.24
N CYS A 57 1.03 -3.57 2.98
CA CYS A 57 2.36 -3.92 2.52
C CYS A 57 3.33 -2.73 2.56
N LEU A 58 2.85 -1.53 2.21
CA LEU A 58 3.64 -0.30 2.32
C LEU A 58 4.00 0.02 3.76
N LEU A 59 3.04 -0.08 4.69
CA LEU A 59 3.28 0.10 6.12
C LEU A 59 4.25 -0.93 6.68
N GLU A 60 4.11 -2.20 6.30
CA GLU A 60 5.05 -3.25 6.70
C GLU A 60 6.45 -2.98 6.18
N LEU A 61 6.62 -2.63 4.90
CA LEU A 61 7.94 -2.30 4.32
C LEU A 61 8.53 -1.05 4.96
N ASN A 62 7.70 -0.10 5.33
CA ASN A 62 8.12 1.11 6.04
C ASN A 62 8.49 0.84 7.51
N ASN A 63 7.91 -0.19 8.13
CA ASN A 63 8.16 -0.59 9.51
C ASN A 63 9.26 -1.67 9.63
N GLN A 64 9.57 -2.39 8.56
CA GLN A 64 10.67 -3.35 8.49
C GLN A 64 12.08 -2.78 8.72
N PRO A 65 12.47 -1.54 8.31
CA PRO A 65 13.80 -1.01 8.62
C PRO A 65 14.07 -0.84 10.13
N VAL A 66 13.05 -0.97 11.00
CA VAL A 66 13.19 -0.82 12.46
C VAL A 66 12.87 -2.09 13.24
N LEU A 67 12.68 -3.24 12.59
CA LEU A 67 12.28 -4.49 13.26
C LEU A 67 13.43 -5.20 14.00
N PHE A 68 14.20 -4.44 14.78
CA PHE A 68 14.90 -4.97 15.94
C PHE A 68 14.21 -4.61 17.28
N LYS A 69 13.16 -3.78 17.33
CA LYS A 69 12.55 -3.42 18.62
C LYS A 69 11.02 -3.47 18.60
N GLU A 70 10.51 -4.37 19.44
CA GLU A 70 9.16 -4.45 20.01
C GLU A 70 7.99 -4.57 19.03
N LYS A 71 7.54 -5.78 18.73
CA LYS A 71 6.45 -6.45 19.47
C LYS A 71 5.20 -5.57 19.69
N PHE A 72 4.15 -5.91 18.95
CA PHE A 72 2.74 -5.85 19.37
C PHE A 72 2.20 -4.50 19.87
N GLY A 73 1.93 -3.58 18.93
CA GLY A 73 0.97 -2.49 19.13
C GLY A 73 -0.36 -2.79 18.43
N GLN A 74 -0.98 -3.94 18.72
CA GLN A 74 -2.40 -4.12 18.41
C GLN A 74 -3.19 -3.31 19.44
N SER A 75 -3.88 -2.27 18.99
CA SER A 75 -5.00 -1.69 19.74
C SER A 75 -6.28 -2.06 19.01
N PRO A 76 -6.95 -3.17 19.36
CA PRO A 76 -8.39 -3.19 19.24
C PRO A 76 -8.95 -2.31 20.37
N HIS A 77 -9.76 -1.35 19.95
CA HIS A 77 -10.61 -0.50 20.76
C HIS A 77 -11.31 -1.23 21.92
#